data_AF-A0A382VKU1-F1
#
_entry.id   AF-A0A382VKU1-F1
#
_cell.length_a   1.000
_cell.length_b   1.000
_cell.length_c   1.000
_cell.angle_alpha   90.00
_cell.angle_beta   90.00
_cell.angle_gamma   90.00
#
_symmetry.space_group_name_H-M   'P 1'
#
loop_
_entity.id
_entity.type
_entity.pdbx_description
1 polymer ?
#
loop_
_entity_poly.entity_id
_entity_poly.type
_entity_poly.pdbx_seq_one_letter_code
_entity_poly.pdbx_strand_id
1 'polypeptide(L)'
;MSTPQVVVAMDWGGTWTRTSVIDRQGEILWQMREPNPQNGTKEEYLSNAEKLLANAIEQAGGPVAGIGAAVAGPVEPTTGTFFQPPNLMVLNGVSFKALWEEAFGVPVWVGNDANLAALGEHYFGAGKESADKGRPVKTLFYVTVSTGVGGGVVDKGS
;
A
#
# COMPACT_ATOMS: atom_id res chain seq x y z
N MET A 1 1.36 24.00 12.21
CA MET A 1 2.21 23.22 11.29
C MET A 1 1.43 23.04 9.99
N SER A 2 2.04 23.26 8.83
CA SER A 2 1.37 23.00 7.55
C SER A 2 1.03 21.51 7.43
N THR A 3 -0.14 21.19 6.89
CA THR A 3 -0.52 19.80 6.62
C THR A 3 0.51 19.17 5.69
N PRO A 4 1.06 17.99 6.01
CA PRO A 4 1.95 17.27 5.12
C PRO A 4 1.29 17.09 3.73
N GLN A 5 2.06 17.33 2.67
CA GLN A 5 1.56 17.28 1.29
C GLN A 5 1.76 15.92 0.64
N VAL A 6 2.50 15.01 1.28
CA VAL A 6 2.90 13.72 0.73
C VAL A 6 2.61 12.58 1.70
N VAL A 7 2.46 11.39 1.14
CA VAL A 7 2.37 10.09 1.83
C VAL A 7 3.47 9.17 1.34
N VAL A 8 3.83 8.19 2.16
CA VAL A 8 4.63 7.04 1.71
C VAL A 8 3.69 5.89 1.41
N ALA A 9 3.82 5.31 0.21
CA ALA A 9 3.07 4.13 -0.18
C ALA A 9 4.01 2.93 -0.25
N MET A 10 3.52 1.75 0.14
CA MET A 10 4.18 0.47 -0.07
C MET A 10 3.27 -0.46 -0.87
N ASP A 11 3.85 -1.18 -1.82
CA ASP A 11 3.24 -2.33 -2.51
C ASP A 11 4.12 -3.55 -2.23
N TRP A 12 3.63 -4.43 -1.36
CA TRP A 12 4.34 -5.62 -0.91
C TRP A 12 3.69 -6.88 -1.48
N GLY A 13 4.20 -7.30 -2.64
CA GLY A 13 3.86 -8.57 -3.28
C GLY A 13 4.78 -9.71 -2.84
N GLY A 14 4.57 -10.92 -3.37
CA GLY A 14 5.40 -12.09 -3.06
C GLY A 14 6.84 -12.02 -3.55
N THR A 15 7.08 -11.32 -4.66
CA THR A 15 8.42 -11.25 -5.30
C THR A 15 9.15 -9.94 -5.00
N TRP A 16 8.42 -8.82 -4.94
CA TRP A 16 8.99 -7.49 -4.86
C TRP A 16 8.33 -6.72 -3.71
N THR A 17 9.14 -5.94 -3.00
CA THR A 17 8.67 -4.83 -2.17
C THR A 17 8.92 -3.53 -2.93
N ARG A 18 7.91 -2.68 -3.04
CA ARG A 18 8.00 -1.36 -3.67
C ARG A 18 7.61 -0.29 -2.67
N THR A 19 8.26 0.86 -2.74
CA THR A 19 7.91 2.04 -1.94
C THR A 19 7.94 3.29 -2.79
N SER A 20 7.02 4.20 -2.53
CA SER A 20 6.90 5.47 -3.26
C SER A 20 6.57 6.62 -2.33
N VAL A 21 6.99 7.84 -2.71
CA VAL A 21 6.49 9.10 -2.15
C VAL A 21 5.46 9.65 -3.12
N ILE A 22 4.24 9.88 -2.64
CA ILE A 22 3.10 10.28 -3.47
C ILE A 22 2.48 11.56 -2.90
N ASP A 23 2.14 12.50 -3.77
CA ASP A 23 1.43 13.72 -3.36
C ASP A 23 -0.10 13.54 -3.28
N ARG A 24 -0.82 14.62 -2.96
CA ARG A 24 -2.29 14.61 -2.87
C ARG A 24 -3.01 14.46 -4.21
N GLN A 25 -2.31 14.68 -5.32
CA GLN A 25 -2.86 14.56 -6.67
C GLN A 25 -2.71 13.12 -7.20
N GLY A 26 -1.94 12.28 -6.50
CA GLY A 26 -1.62 10.92 -6.90
C GLY A 26 -0.32 10.83 -7.70
N GLU A 27 0.44 11.91 -7.80
CA GLU A 27 1.71 11.93 -8.54
C GLU A 27 2.81 11.24 -7.73
N ILE A 28 3.53 10.33 -8.38
CA ILE A 28 4.67 9.64 -7.79
C ILE A 28 5.89 10.55 -7.92
N LEU A 29 6.32 11.13 -6.80
CA LEU A 29 7.48 12.02 -6.72
C LEU A 29 8.80 11.24 -6.65
N TRP A 30 8.74 10.04 -6.05
CA TRP A 30 9.88 9.14 -5.93
C TRP A 30 9.38 7.70 -5.80
N GLN A 31 10.13 6.73 -6.33
CA GLN A 31 9.85 5.32 -6.12
C GLN A 31 11.10 4.45 -6.16
N MET A 32 11.06 3.33 -5.45
CA MET A 32 12.09 2.29 -5.43
C MET A 32 11.43 0.91 -5.32
N ARG A 33 12.13 -0.11 -5.80
CA ARG A 33 11.77 -1.51 -5.56
C ARG A 33 13.01 -2.37 -5.30
N GLU A 34 12.85 -3.37 -4.45
CA GLU A 34 13.84 -4.41 -4.16
C GLU A 34 13.17 -5.78 -4.13
N PRO A 35 13.88 -6.86 -4.49
CA PRO A 35 13.32 -8.20 -4.41
C PRO A 35 13.15 -8.61 -2.94
N ASN A 36 12.13 -9.40 -2.65
CA ASN A 36 11.99 -9.99 -1.33
C ASN A 36 13.11 -11.02 -1.06
N PRO A 37 13.58 -11.15 0.20
CA PRO A 37 14.54 -12.18 0.59
C PRO A 37 14.03 -13.58 0.21
N GLN A 38 14.73 -14.29 -0.67
CA GLN A 38 14.33 -15.64 -1.06
C GLN A 38 14.58 -16.62 0.09
N ASN A 39 13.55 -17.34 0.54
CA ASN A 39 13.60 -18.22 1.71
C ASN A 39 14.11 -17.54 2.99
N GLY A 40 13.94 -16.21 3.09
CA GLY A 40 14.40 -15.45 4.25
C GLY A 40 13.54 -15.65 5.49
N THR A 41 14.10 -15.30 6.63
CA THR A 41 13.40 -15.27 7.91
C THR A 41 12.40 -14.10 7.95
N LYS A 42 11.51 -14.13 8.95
CA LYS A 42 10.57 -13.03 9.19
C LYS A 42 11.30 -11.71 9.37
N GLU A 43 12.39 -11.73 10.12
CA GLU A 43 13.22 -10.57 10.44
C GLU A 43 13.90 -10.00 9.19
N GLU A 44 14.35 -10.85 8.26
CA GLU A 44 14.94 -10.39 6.99
C GLU A 44 13.90 -9.70 6.11
N TYR A 45 12.67 -10.22 6.04
CA TYR A 45 11.57 -9.58 5.31
C TYR A 45 11.21 -8.22 5.91
N LEU A 46 11.06 -8.16 7.24
CA LEU A 46 10.73 -6.92 7.95
C LEU A 46 11.82 -5.87 7.79
N SER A 47 13.09 -6.26 7.98
CA SER A 47 14.23 -5.35 7.80
C SER A 47 14.32 -4.81 6.36
N ASN A 48 14.06 -5.65 5.35
CA ASN A 48 14.02 -5.19 3.96
C ASN A 48 12.93 -4.12 3.74
N ALA A 49 11.72 -4.36 4.24
CA ALA A 49 10.61 -3.41 4.11
C ALA A 49 10.83 -2.12 4.90
N GLU A 50 11.32 -2.21 6.14
CA GLU A 50 11.65 -1.05 6.98
C GLU A 50 12.72 -0.18 6.33
N LYS A 51 13.76 -0.79 5.75
CA LYS A 51 14.81 -0.07 5.01
C LYS A 51 14.21 0.74 3.85
N LEU A 52 13.28 0.15 3.10
CA LEU A 52 12.64 0.82 1.96
C LEU A 52 11.72 1.96 2.43
N LEU A 53 10.96 1.76 3.52
CA LEU A 53 10.13 2.80 4.11
C LEU A 53 10.97 3.96 4.65
N ALA A 54 12.05 3.66 5.37
CA ALA A 54 12.97 4.68 5.89
C ALA A 54 13.57 5.51 4.76
N ASN A 55 13.99 4.88 3.66
CA ASN A 55 14.47 5.58 2.47
C ASN A 55 13.37 6.47 1.86
N ALA A 56 12.14 5.96 1.69
CA ALA A 56 11.04 6.77 1.17
C ALA A 56 10.75 8.00 2.04
N ILE A 57 10.78 7.86 3.37
CA ILE A 57 10.60 8.97 4.32
C ILE A 57 11.73 9.99 4.18
N GLU A 58 12.98 9.56 4.03
CA GLU A 58 14.11 10.45 3.77
C GLU A 58 13.93 11.22 2.45
N GLN A 59 13.53 10.53 1.38
CA GLN A 59 13.32 11.12 0.05
C GLN A 59 12.12 12.08 0.01
N ALA A 60 11.17 11.96 0.93
CA ALA A 60 10.10 12.95 1.08
C ALA A 60 10.63 14.34 1.47
N GLY A 61 11.84 14.44 2.04
CA GLY A 61 12.50 15.71 2.36
C GLY A 61 11.80 16.54 3.42
N GLY A 62 10.86 15.95 4.17
CA GLY A 62 10.04 16.63 5.17
C GLY A 62 8.99 15.71 5.81
N PRO A 63 8.08 16.25 6.63
CA PRO A 63 7.03 15.47 7.27
C PRO A 63 6.12 14.78 6.24
N VAL A 64 5.80 13.51 6.49
CA VAL A 64 4.82 12.73 5.72
C VAL A 64 3.49 12.62 6.48
N ALA A 65 2.37 12.53 5.78
CA ALA A 65 1.06 12.40 6.42
C ALA A 65 0.82 11.02 7.04
N GLY A 66 1.54 9.99 6.55
CA GLY A 66 1.43 8.62 6.99
C GLY A 66 1.94 7.64 5.95
N ILE A 67 1.82 6.35 6.27
CA ILE A 67 2.20 5.23 5.41
C ILE A 67 0.93 4.45 5.02
N GLY A 68 0.75 4.20 3.72
CA GLY A 68 -0.25 3.27 3.20
C GLY A 68 0.41 2.04 2.59
N ALA A 69 0.01 0.84 2.98
CA ALA A 69 0.59 -0.41 2.49
C ALA A 69 -0.45 -1.31 1.81
N ALA A 70 -0.27 -1.56 0.52
CA ALA A 70 -0.90 -2.63 -0.21
C ALA A 70 -0.12 -3.92 -0.02
N VAL A 71 -0.80 -5.00 0.36
CA VAL A 71 -0.16 -6.28 0.64
C VAL A 71 -0.85 -7.44 -0.05
N ALA A 72 -0.06 -8.42 -0.48
CA ALA A 72 -0.54 -9.73 -0.88
C ALA A 72 -1.12 -10.47 0.35
N GLY A 73 -2.40 -10.23 0.61
CA GLY A 73 -3.13 -10.72 1.79
C GLY A 73 -3.37 -12.23 1.82
N PRO A 74 -4.20 -12.73 2.76
CA PRO A 74 -5.16 -11.98 3.58
C PRO A 74 -4.55 -11.12 4.69
N VAL A 75 -5.21 -9.99 4.99
CA VAL A 75 -4.85 -9.06 6.07
C VAL A 75 -6.11 -8.54 6.76
N GLU A 76 -6.09 -8.39 8.08
CA GLU A 76 -7.14 -7.69 8.81
C GLU A 76 -6.94 -6.17 8.69
N PRO A 77 -7.81 -5.43 8.00
CA PRO A 77 -7.62 -4.01 7.70
C PRO A 77 -7.49 -3.09 8.92
N THR A 78 -8.11 -3.42 10.06
CA THR A 78 -8.07 -2.58 11.26
C THR A 78 -6.70 -2.63 11.94
N THR A 79 -6.14 -3.83 12.07
CA THR A 79 -4.89 -4.06 12.79
C THR A 79 -3.69 -4.18 11.85
N GLY A 80 -3.90 -4.31 10.54
CA GLY A 80 -2.86 -4.64 9.57
C GLY A 80 -2.21 -5.99 9.86
N THR A 81 -2.93 -6.93 10.49
CA THR A 81 -2.41 -8.25 10.85
C THR A 81 -2.59 -9.24 9.72
N PHE A 82 -1.50 -9.88 9.28
CA PHE A 82 -1.55 -10.92 8.26
C PHE A 82 -2.19 -12.20 8.79
N PHE A 83 -3.00 -12.85 7.95
CA PHE A 83 -3.63 -14.12 8.25
C PHE A 83 -3.36 -15.13 7.13
N GLN A 84 -2.41 -16.03 7.38
CA GLN A 84 -1.97 -17.10 6.47
C GLN A 84 -1.77 -16.63 5.01
N PRO A 85 -0.99 -15.55 4.76
CA PRO A 85 -0.77 -15.04 3.40
C PRO A 85 0.00 -16.07 2.55
N PRO A 86 -0.56 -16.54 1.42
CA PRO A 86 0.06 -17.60 0.62
C PRO A 86 1.46 -17.24 0.10
N ASN A 87 1.65 -15.97 -0.26
CA ASN A 87 2.88 -15.49 -0.89
C ASN A 87 3.88 -14.86 0.10
N LEU A 88 3.48 -14.69 1.37
CA LEU A 88 4.28 -14.02 2.42
C LEU A 88 4.15 -14.76 3.75
N MET A 89 4.06 -16.09 3.72
CA MET A 89 3.68 -16.93 4.88
C MET A 89 4.52 -16.68 6.14
N VAL A 90 5.78 -16.30 5.98
CA VAL A 90 6.71 -15.98 7.07
C VAL A 90 6.24 -14.79 7.93
N LEU A 91 5.34 -13.96 7.40
CA LEU A 91 4.76 -12.78 8.04
C LEU A 91 3.41 -13.08 8.71
N ASN A 92 2.95 -14.33 8.75
CA ASN A 92 1.71 -14.70 9.40
C ASN A 92 1.67 -14.23 10.87
N GLY A 93 0.56 -13.56 11.25
CA GLY A 93 0.36 -13.02 12.60
C GLY A 93 1.08 -11.69 12.88
N VAL A 94 1.87 -11.15 11.94
CA VAL A 94 2.53 -9.85 12.12
C VAL A 94 1.55 -8.72 11.84
N SER A 95 1.48 -7.74 12.74
CA SER A 95 0.76 -6.46 12.54
C SER A 95 1.72 -5.40 12.04
N PHE A 96 1.58 -5.00 10.77
CA PHE A 96 2.41 -3.94 10.19
C PHE A 96 2.01 -2.57 10.69
N LYS A 97 0.73 -2.37 11.00
CA LYS A 97 0.24 -1.11 11.56
C LYS A 97 0.96 -0.77 12.85
N ALA A 98 0.89 -1.66 13.86
CA ALA A 98 1.52 -1.41 15.15
C ALA A 98 3.05 -1.26 15.02
N LEU A 99 3.68 -2.16 14.26
CA LEU A 99 5.13 -2.21 14.09
C LEU A 99 5.68 -0.93 13.44
N TRP A 100 5.04 -0.44 12.36
CA TRP A 100 5.51 0.75 11.66
C TRP A 100 5.03 2.06 12.29
N GLU A 101 3.89 2.08 13.00
CA GLU A 101 3.51 3.24 13.82
C GLU A 101 4.52 3.45 14.94
N GLU A 102 4.98 2.38 15.59
CA GLU A 102 6.04 2.44 16.60
C GLU A 102 7.39 2.87 16.00
N ALA A 103 7.78 2.28 14.85
CA ALA A 103 9.08 2.55 14.24
C ALA A 103 9.21 3.97 13.65
N PHE A 104 8.15 4.49 13.01
CA PHE A 104 8.21 5.74 12.24
C PHE A 104 7.43 6.91 12.88
N GLY A 105 6.61 6.65 13.90
CA GLY A 105 5.87 7.70 14.60
C GLY A 105 4.81 8.40 13.73
N VAL A 106 4.38 7.78 12.64
CA VAL A 106 3.33 8.29 11.74
C VAL A 106 2.20 7.27 11.59
N PRO A 107 0.96 7.69 11.30
CA PRO A 107 -0.14 6.76 11.09
C PRO A 107 0.12 5.76 9.96
N VAL A 108 -0.29 4.51 10.15
CA VAL A 108 -0.14 3.44 9.16
C VAL A 108 -1.50 2.82 8.83
N TRP A 109 -1.75 2.61 7.54
CA TRP A 109 -2.90 1.86 7.03
C TRP A 109 -2.43 0.72 6.14
N VAL A 110 -3.09 -0.42 6.24
CA VAL A 110 -2.76 -1.62 5.48
C VAL A 110 -4.03 -2.16 4.84
N GLY A 111 -3.95 -2.55 3.58
CA GLY A 111 -5.07 -3.12 2.84
C GLY A 111 -4.63 -4.20 1.89
N ASN A 112 -5.58 -5.06 1.51
CA ASN A 112 -5.37 -6.01 0.44
C ASN A 112 -5.08 -5.28 -0.89
N ASP A 113 -4.10 -5.79 -1.63
CA ASP A 113 -3.66 -5.28 -2.93
C ASP A 113 -4.79 -5.06 -3.94
N ALA A 114 -5.70 -6.01 -4.15
CA ALA A 114 -6.78 -5.89 -5.12
C ALA A 114 -7.81 -4.82 -4.72
N ASN A 115 -8.12 -4.69 -3.43
CA ASN A 115 -8.99 -3.62 -2.92
C ASN A 115 -8.34 -2.24 -3.09
N LEU A 116 -7.05 -2.11 -2.76
CA LEU A 116 -6.34 -0.85 -2.89
C LEU A 116 -6.07 -0.49 -4.36
N ALA A 117 -5.91 -1.46 -5.25
CA ALA A 117 -5.89 -1.24 -6.69
C ALA A 117 -7.23 -0.68 -7.17
N ALA A 118 -8.37 -1.23 -6.72
CA ALA A 118 -9.68 -0.69 -7.02
C ALA A 118 -9.85 0.77 -6.54
N LEU A 119 -9.37 1.06 -5.32
CA LEU A 119 -9.38 2.41 -4.75
C LEU A 119 -8.50 3.38 -5.55
N GLY A 120 -7.31 2.95 -5.95
CA GLY A 120 -6.40 3.70 -6.82
C GLY A 120 -7.03 4.03 -8.16
N GLU A 121 -7.61 3.03 -8.84
CA GLU A 121 -8.32 3.22 -10.11
C GLU A 121 -9.53 4.15 -9.97
N HIS A 122 -10.25 4.07 -8.85
CA HIS A 122 -11.39 4.94 -8.58
C HIS A 122 -11.00 6.42 -8.46
N TYR A 123 -9.95 6.71 -7.68
CA TYR A 123 -9.56 8.10 -7.37
C TYR A 123 -8.59 8.73 -8.37
N PHE A 124 -7.72 7.93 -8.97
CA PHE A 124 -6.59 8.43 -9.75
C PHE A 124 -6.51 7.85 -11.17
N GLY A 125 -7.17 6.72 -11.43
CA GLY A 125 -7.16 6.04 -12.73
C GLY A 125 -8.49 6.12 -13.49
N ALA A 126 -8.92 4.97 -14.03
CA ALA A 126 -10.06 4.90 -14.95
C ALA A 126 -11.38 5.44 -14.37
N GLY A 127 -11.58 5.37 -13.05
CA GLY A 127 -12.75 5.92 -12.37
C GLY A 127 -12.81 7.45 -12.42
N LYS A 128 -11.65 8.12 -12.31
CA LYS A 128 -11.53 9.57 -12.46
C LYS A 128 -11.73 9.99 -13.92
N GLU A 129 -11.14 9.25 -14.86
CA GLU A 129 -11.26 9.52 -16.31
C GLU A 129 -12.70 9.34 -16.83
N SER A 130 -13.44 8.41 -16.23
CA SER A 130 -14.82 8.11 -16.60
C SER A 130 -15.87 9.02 -15.92
N ALA A 131 -15.43 10.09 -15.25
CA ALA A 131 -16.32 11.01 -14.55
C ALA A 131 -17.23 11.79 -15.53
N ASP A 132 -18.54 11.72 -15.33
CA ASP A 132 -19.52 12.43 -16.16
C ASP A 132 -19.77 13.84 -15.60
N LYS A 133 -19.32 14.87 -16.34
CA LYS A 133 -19.45 16.29 -15.98
C LYS A 133 -18.85 16.61 -14.60
N GLY A 134 -17.69 16.01 -14.30
CA GLY A 134 -17.02 16.16 -13.02
C GLY A 134 -17.65 15.39 -11.87
N ARG A 135 -18.67 14.55 -12.14
CA ARG A 135 -19.23 13.65 -11.13
C ARG A 135 -18.42 12.34 -11.13
N PRO A 136 -17.81 11.96 -9.99
CA PRO A 136 -17.05 10.72 -9.92
C PRO A 136 -17.95 9.51 -10.20
N VAL A 137 -17.36 8.45 -10.75
CA VAL A 137 -18.04 7.15 -10.89
C VAL A 137 -18.51 6.71 -9.51
N LYS A 138 -19.78 6.31 -9.39
CA LYS A 138 -20.33 5.89 -8.09
C LYS A 138 -19.80 4.53 -7.67
N THR A 139 -19.79 3.56 -8.59
CA THR A 139 -19.40 2.18 -8.29
C THR A 139 -18.39 1.72 -9.32
N LEU A 140 -17.23 1.23 -8.87
CA LEU A 140 -16.18 0.66 -9.70
C LEU A 140 -15.93 -0.78 -9.28
N PHE A 141 -15.94 -1.69 -10.25
CA PHE A 141 -15.49 -3.07 -10.07
C PHE A 141 -14.11 -3.22 -10.72
N TYR A 142 -13.14 -3.64 -9.94
CA TYR A 142 -11.80 -3.95 -10.39
C TYR A 142 -11.62 -5.45 -10.44
N VAL A 143 -11.08 -5.96 -11.55
CA VAL A 143 -10.72 -7.36 -11.71
C VAL A 143 -9.31 -7.41 -12.27
N THR A 144 -8.43 -8.12 -11.58
CA THR A 144 -7.08 -8.44 -12.07
C THR A 144 -7.01 -9.89 -12.46
N VAL A 145 -6.48 -10.16 -13.65
CA VAL A 145 -6.27 -11.51 -14.20
C VAL A 145 -4.78 -11.64 -14.50
N SER A 146 -4.09 -12.45 -13.69
CA SER A 146 -2.66 -12.72 -13.83
C SER A 146 -2.40 -14.21 -13.55
N THR A 147 -1.49 -14.55 -12.65
CA THR A 147 -1.32 -15.93 -12.15
C THR A 147 -2.54 -16.43 -11.36
N GLY A 148 -3.37 -15.51 -10.87
CA GLY A 148 -4.68 -15.77 -10.27
C GLY A 148 -5.69 -14.69 -10.65
N VAL A 149 -6.88 -14.78 -10.07
CA VAL A 149 -7.94 -13.76 -10.20
C VAL A 149 -8.12 -13.06 -8.87
N GLY A 150 -7.93 -11.75 -8.86
CA GLY A 150 -8.22 -10.87 -7.74
C GLY A 150 -9.24 -9.82 -8.14
N GLY A 151 -9.85 -9.16 -7.17
CA GLY A 151 -10.76 -8.05 -7.46
C GLY A 151 -11.07 -7.23 -6.24
N GLY A 152 -11.63 -6.05 -6.49
CA GLY A 152 -12.08 -5.11 -5.48
C GLY A 152 -13.31 -4.36 -5.99
N VAL A 153 -14.13 -3.87 -5.07
CA VAL A 153 -15.26 -3.01 -5.39
C VAL A 153 -15.13 -1.73 -4.59
N VAL A 154 -15.37 -0.61 -5.24
CA VAL A 154 -15.53 0.69 -4.59
C VAL A 154 -16.96 1.13 -4.82
N ASP A 155 -17.75 1.34 -3.78
CA ASP A 155 -19.08 1.95 -3.85
C ASP A 155 -19.09 3.27 -3.08
N LYS A 156 -19.40 4.36 -3.79
CA LYS A 156 -19.44 5.73 -3.27
C LYS A 156 -18.13 6.18 -2.60
N GLY A 157 -17.00 5.69 -3.10
CA GLY A 157 -15.66 6.08 -2.64
C GLY A 157 -15.07 5.22 -1.51
N SER A 158 -15.68 4.10 -1.17
CA SER A 158 -15.14 3.14 -0.19
C SER A 158 -15.26 1.70 -0.64
#